data_AF-A0A2V6YX28-F1
#
_entry.id   AF-A0A2V6YX28-F1
#
_cell.length_a   1.000
_cell.length_b   1.000
_cell.length_c   1.000
_cell.angle_alpha   90.00
_cell.angle_beta   90.00
_cell.angle_gamma   90.00
#
_symmetry.space_group_name_H-M   'P 1'
#
loop_
_entity.id
_entity.type
_entity.pdbx_description
1 polymer ?
#
loop_
_entity_poly.entity_id
_entity_poly.type
_entity_poly.pdbx_seq_one_letter_code
_entity_poly.pdbx_strand_id
1 'polypeptide(L)' 'MRWKEGDEMDASVPAEIVTVYRALDGGIHHARCGQRMVLRTRGTEELHFACLTCVESVRLPLCVLSRIPVAT' A
#
# COMPACT_ATOMS: atom_id res chain seq x y z
N MET A 1 7.64 43.34 12.98
CA MET A 1 8.46 42.25 12.43
C MET A 1 7.47 41.27 11.79
N ARG A 2 7.29 41.34 10.48
CA ARG A 2 6.24 40.60 9.75
C ARG A 2 6.91 39.43 9.07
N TRP A 3 6.82 38.25 9.69
CA TRP A 3 7.24 37.00 9.08
C TRP A 3 6.24 36.72 7.95
N LYS A 4 6.74 36.61 6.72
CA LYS A 4 5.94 36.10 5.61
C LYS A 4 6.05 34.58 5.68
N GLU A 5 4.93 33.92 5.93
CA GLU A 5 4.77 32.48 5.71
C GLU A 5 5.35 32.14 4.34
N GLY A 6 6.39 31.32 4.35
CA GLY A 6 6.87 30.66 3.16
C GLY A 6 5.81 29.65 2.74
N ASP A 7 5.38 29.77 1.49
CA ASP A 7 4.59 28.76 0.81
C ASP A 7 5.50 27.51 0.69
N GLU A 8 5.52 26.68 1.74
CA GLU A 8 6.10 25.35 1.67
C GLU A 8 5.31 24.59 0.62
N MET A 9 5.91 24.51 -0.56
CA MET A 9 5.42 23.73 -1.67
C MET A 9 5.27 22.29 -1.18
N ASP A 10 4.04 21.92 -0.83
CA ASP A 10 3.61 20.54 -0.62
C ASP A 10 3.81 19.83 -1.97
N ALA A 11 5.04 19.39 -2.20
CA ALA A 11 5.37 18.48 -3.25
C ALA A 11 4.69 17.17 -2.87
N SER A 12 3.39 17.08 -3.15
CA SER A 12 2.63 15.84 -3.10
C SER A 12 3.32 14.90 -4.08
N VAL A 13 4.30 14.15 -3.58
CA VAL A 13 4.95 13.08 -4.32
C VAL A 13 3.82 12.20 -4.82
N PRO A 14 3.65 12.05 -6.15
CA PRO A 14 2.56 11.25 -6.68
C PRO A 14 2.72 9.87 -6.04
N ALA A 15 1.70 9.46 -5.29
CA ALA A 15 1.71 8.16 -4.64
C ALA A 15 1.88 7.11 -5.74
N GLU A 16 3.06 6.49 -5.78
CA GLU A 16 3.34 5.43 -6.74
C GLU A 16 2.25 4.36 -6.57
N ILE A 17 1.62 3.95 -7.67
CA ILE A 17 0.56 2.96 -7.63
C ILE A 17 1.21 1.62 -7.27
N VAL A 18 1.16 1.27 -5.99
CA VAL A 18 1.61 -0.03 -5.50
C VAL A 18 0.62 -1.10 -5.95
N THR A 19 1.10 -2.06 -6.75
CA THR A 19 0.28 -3.16 -7.27
C THR A 19 0.49 -4.42 -6.44
N VAL A 20 -0.60 -5.17 -6.20
CA VAL A 20 -0.59 -6.40 -5.41
C VAL A 20 -1.37 -7.51 -6.09
N TYR A 21 -1.06 -8.75 -5.71
CA TYR A 21 -1.81 -9.94 -6.08
C TYR A 21 -1.97 -10.87 -4.87
N ARG A 22 -2.91 -11.81 -4.96
CA ARG A 22 -3.06 -12.92 -4.01
C ARG A 22 -2.27 -14.12 -4.52
N ALA A 23 -1.41 -14.70 -3.68
CA ALA A 23 -0.76 -15.97 -4.01
C ALA A 23 -1.62 -17.15 -3.52
N LEU A 24 -1.26 -18.37 -3.95
CA LEU A 24 -1.93 -19.60 -3.56
C LEU A 24 -1.82 -19.89 -2.06
N ASP A 25 -0.88 -19.25 -1.35
CA ASP A 25 -0.76 -19.29 0.11
C ASP A 25 -1.85 -18.45 0.83
N GLY A 26 -2.73 -17.79 0.07
CA GLY A 26 -3.79 -16.92 0.56
C GLY A 26 -3.33 -15.52 1.01
N GLY A 27 -2.03 -15.24 0.92
CA GLY A 27 -1.39 -13.97 1.27
C GLY A 27 -1.50 -12.91 0.18
N ILE A 28 -1.28 -11.65 0.59
CA ILE A 28 -1.10 -10.52 -0.32
C ILE A 28 0.39 -10.38 -0.63
N HIS A 29 0.73 -10.34 -1.90
CA HIS A 29 2.10 -10.24 -2.40
C HIS A 29 2.31 -8.93 -3.14
N HIS A 30 3.51 -8.39 -3.00
CA HIS A 30 3.90 -7.20 -3.72
C HIS A 30 4.23 -7.56 -5.17
N ALA A 31 3.56 -6.95 -6.15
CA ALA A 31 3.74 -7.30 -7.55
C ALA A 31 5.16 -7.01 -8.07
N ARG A 32 5.81 -5.94 -7.56
CA ARG A 32 7.15 -5.53 -8.01
C ARG A 32 8.26 -6.52 -7.62
N CYS A 33 8.22 -7.04 -6.40
CA CYS A 33 9.29 -7.90 -5.86
C CYS A 33 8.88 -9.35 -5.56
N GLY A 34 7.60 -9.68 -5.75
CA GLY A 34 7.03 -11.00 -5.49
C GLY A 34 6.94 -11.40 -4.02
N GLN A 35 7.49 -10.61 -3.10
CA GLN A 35 7.52 -10.95 -1.68
C GLN A 35 6.14 -10.81 -1.02
N ARG A 36 5.88 -11.68 -0.05
CA ARG A 36 4.68 -11.62 0.78
C ARG A 36 4.70 -10.35 1.62
N MET A 37 3.62 -9.59 1.56
CA MET A 37 3.45 -8.39 2.38
C MET A 37 2.96 -8.75 3.77
N VAL A 38 3.41 -7.97 4.76
CA VAL A 38 3.05 -8.14 6.17
C VAL A 38 1.83 -7.28 6.48
N LEU A 39 0.79 -7.88 7.08
CA LEU A 39 -0.34 -7.13 7.62
C LEU A 39 0.11 -6.31 8.83
N ARG A 40 0.03 -4.99 8.74
CA ARG A 40 0.43 -4.05 9.80
C ARG A 40 -0.75 -3.68 10.69
N THR A 41 -1.88 -3.38 10.08
CA THR A 41 -3.09 -2.93 10.78
C THR A 41 -4.32 -3.54 10.11
N ARG A 42 -5.28 -3.94 10.93
CA ARG A 42 -6.58 -4.44 10.49
C ARG A 42 -7.68 -3.53 11.03
N GLY A 43 -8.26 -2.72 10.15
CA GLY A 43 -9.45 -1.93 10.43
C GLY A 43 -10.73 -2.71 10.16
N THR A 44 -11.86 -2.06 10.41
CA THR A 44 -13.20 -2.59 10.12
C THR A 44 -13.54 -2.59 8.64
N GLU A 45 -12.94 -1.69 7.86
CA GLU A 45 -13.21 -1.53 6.42
C GLU A 45 -11.96 -1.65 5.54
N GLU A 46 -10.76 -1.52 6.11
CA GLU A 46 -9.50 -1.55 5.38
C GLU A 46 -8.44 -2.40 6.09
N LEU A 47 -7.53 -2.97 5.29
CA LEU A 47 -6.31 -3.64 5.74
C LEU A 47 -5.09 -2.87 5.27
N HIS A 48 -4.08 -2.73 6.13
CA HIS A 48 -2.81 -2.10 5.76
C HIS A 48 -1.70 -3.14 5.66
N PHE A 49 -1.11 -3.29 4.48
CA PHE A 49 -0.01 -4.20 4.21
C PHE A 49 1.27 -3.43 3.92
N ALA A 50 2.42 -3.96 4.34
CA ALA A 50 3.73 -3.40 4.05
C ALA A 50 4.65 -4.46 3.43
N CYS A 51 5.39 -4.07 2.39
CA CYS A 51 6.50 -4.84 1.87
C CYS A 51 7.79 -4.40 2.59
N LEU A 52 8.43 -5.32 3.30
CA LEU A 52 9.66 -5.00 4.04
C LEU A 52 10.88 -4.90 3.11
N THR A 53 10.81 -5.47 1.91
CA THR A 53 11.90 -5.42 0.91
C THR A 53 11.92 -4.10 0.15
N CYS A 54 10.76 -3.61 -0.28
CA CYS A 54 10.65 -2.36 -1.05
C CYS A 54 10.39 -1.13 -0.18
N VAL A 55 10.06 -1.32 1.11
CA VAL A 55 9.66 -0.24 2.03
C VAL A 55 8.40 0.50 1.53
N GLU A 56 7.55 -0.22 0.78
CA GLU A 56 6.28 0.26 0.24
C GLU A 56 5.11 -0.29 1.07
N SER A 57 3.96 0.40 1.05
CA SER A 57 2.77 -0.07 1.74
C SER A 57 1.49 0.23 0.99
N VAL A 58 0.46 -0.59 1.19
CA VAL A 58 -0.85 -0.45 0.53
C VAL A 58 -1.98 -0.60 1.55
N ARG A 59 -2.99 0.26 1.44
CA ARG A 59 -4.27 0.10 2.13
C ARG A 59 -5.27 -0.52 1.17
N LEU A 60 -5.91 -1.60 1.59
CA LEU A 60 -6.85 -2.37 0.78
C LEU A 60 -8.23 -2.38 1.48
N PRO A 61 -9.26 -1.82 0.84
CA PRO A 61 -10.63 -1.99 1.31
C PRO A 61 -11.03 -3.47 1.36
N LEU A 62 -11.73 -3.88 2.41
CA LEU A 62 -12.20 -5.26 2.55
C LEU A 62 -13.07 -5.70 1.38
N CYS A 63 -13.86 -4.78 0.82
CA CYS A 63 -14.78 -5.03 -0.29
C CYS A 63 -14.07 -5.38 -1.61
N VAL A 64 -12.76 -5.07 -1.76
CA VAL A 64 -12.00 -5.39 -2.98
C VAL A 64 -11.18 -6.66 -2.86
N LEU A 65 -11.05 -7.25 -1.68
CA LEU A 65 -10.15 -8.39 -1.43
C LEU A 65 -10.45 -9.61 -2.30
N SER A 66 -11.71 -9.84 -2.65
CA SER A 66 -12.15 -10.94 -3.53
C SER A 66 -11.91 -10.67 -5.02
N ARG A 67 -11.59 -9.42 -5.38
CA ARG A 67 -11.30 -8.99 -6.76
C ARG A 67 -9.80 -8.86 -7.04
N ILE A 68 -8.96 -9.04 -6.02
CA ILE A 68 -7.51 -9.01 -6.18
C ILE A 68 -7.11 -10.22 -7.05
N PRO A 69 -6.33 -10.01 -8.13
CA PRO A 69 -5.88 -11.10 -9.00
C PRO A 69 -5.17 -12.20 -8.20
N VAL A 70 -5.42 -13.46 -8.56
CA VAL A 70 -4.71 -14.60 -7.98
C VAL A 70 -3.62 -15.03 -8.96
N ALA A 71 -2.36 -15.10 -8.51
CA ALA A 71 -1.29 -15.69 -9.29
C ALA A 71 -1.36 -17.21 -9.16
N THR A 72 -1.42 -17.90 -10.31
CA THR A 72 -1.45 -19.37 -10.44
C THR A 72 -0.06 -19.94 -10.68
#